data_AF-A0A2N5P1X9-F1
#
_entry.id   AF-A0A2N5P1X9-F1
#
_cell.length_a   1.000
_cell.length_b   1.000
_cell.length_c   1.000
_cell.angle_alpha   90.00
_cell.angle_beta   90.00
_cell.angle_gamma   90.00
#
_symmetry.space_group_name_H-M   'P 1'
#
loop_
_entity.id
_entity.type
_entity.pdbx_description
1 polymer ?
#
loop_
_entity_poly.entity_id
_entity_poly.type
_entity_poly.pdbx_seq_one_letter_code
_entity_poly.pdbx_strand_id
1 'polypeptide(L)'
;MCHIWHSNREEVRKHMIKRTISGMIGAGSLAHNRRDFVAENVDPKRTQYNICYRNENLQEVYKELFDEAVERYNVGKRNDRKITNYYEKIRLGKQEKLFHEVIFQIGNCGDMAVGTEEGELAVKILDEFLKDFEKRNPTLRLFNCYLHLDESTPHLHVDFVPYVSGWTGKGMDTKVSLKQALKSLGFPGGSKRDTELNQWINHEKEVLAEVAKKYGIEWEQKGTHEEHLDVYNFKKKECKKEVQALEQEKEYLTAENESLAFKISEVKADIEKLEDEKLQFKKDKDAVEKRAKKAETELKKLEDRREFLQPVMDNVSKEIKEYGMIKTFLPEATTLERAVTYRDKKIKPLFIEMKNKIGAMAAQVKELTRERDSWKSKFQKKRQEHENTKKELAEVQKDYQKLSGEKEILQGLADRYNRLLRILGKDMVERLVQDDIRMQEELEAKKHKEQMPKKISDRIPWAKERSEEHNAQIKKNKAKYRGMEL
;
A
#
# COMPACT_ATOMS: atom_id res chain seq x y z
N MET A 1 52.28 5.86 30.24
CA MET A 1 52.42 6.27 28.82
C MET A 1 52.07 5.12 27.87
N CYS A 2 50.83 4.60 27.86
CA CYS A 2 50.46 3.56 26.89
C CYS A 2 48.95 3.49 26.54
N HIS A 3 48.23 4.61 26.57
CA HIS A 3 46.78 4.61 26.23
C HIS A 3 46.33 5.75 25.31
N ILE A 4 47.25 6.47 24.65
CA ILE A 4 46.90 7.58 23.74
C ILE A 4 47.10 7.22 22.25
N TRP A 5 47.49 5.97 21.94
CA TRP A 5 47.79 5.57 20.55
C TRP A 5 46.72 4.73 19.84
N HIS A 6 45.62 4.36 20.51
CA HIS A 6 44.59 3.51 19.91
C HIS A 6 43.25 4.22 19.67
N SER A 7 43.03 5.42 20.22
CA SER A 7 41.75 6.13 20.06
C SER A 7 41.61 6.90 18.74
N ASN A 8 42.71 7.19 18.04
CA ASN A 8 42.67 7.93 16.77
C ASN A 8 42.46 7.06 15.52
N ARG A 9 42.31 5.74 15.65
CA ARG A 9 42.01 4.86 14.50
C ARG A 9 40.54 4.51 14.35
N GLU A 10 39.72 4.72 15.37
CA GLU A 10 38.27 4.43 15.30
C GLU A 10 37.42 5.65 14.90
N GLU A 11 37.86 6.89 15.18
CA GLU A 11 37.14 8.10 14.77
C GLU A 11 37.35 8.49 13.29
N VAL A 12 38.27 7.84 12.56
CA VAL A 12 38.48 8.05 11.11
C VAL A 12 37.78 6.99 10.26
N ARG A 13 36.89 6.16 10.85
CA ARG A 13 35.84 5.48 10.07
C ARG A 13 34.69 6.47 9.76
N LYS A 14 35.05 7.61 9.17
CA LYS A 14 34.14 8.40 8.35
C LYS A 14 33.61 7.44 7.29
N HIS A 15 32.29 7.29 7.17
CA HIS A 15 31.65 6.31 6.29
C HIS A 15 32.28 6.41 4.88
N MET A 16 33.17 5.48 4.52
CA MET A 16 33.78 5.47 3.19
C MET A 16 32.69 5.11 2.20
N ILE A 17 32.50 5.96 1.21
CA ILE A 17 31.45 5.82 0.23
C ILE A 17 31.97 4.93 -0.91
N LYS A 18 31.21 3.91 -1.29
CA LYS A 18 31.60 2.99 -2.37
C LYS A 18 31.14 3.51 -3.72
N ARG A 19 32.03 3.52 -4.70
CA ARG A 19 31.73 3.96 -6.08
C ARG A 19 32.46 3.10 -7.11
N THR A 20 31.80 2.89 -8.24
CA THR A 20 32.41 2.19 -9.38
C THR A 20 33.49 3.06 -10.02
N ILE A 21 34.51 2.44 -10.61
CA ILE A 21 35.49 3.13 -11.46
C ILE A 21 35.51 2.44 -12.81
N SER A 22 35.36 3.23 -13.87
CA SER A 22 35.46 2.77 -15.26
C SER A 22 36.66 3.40 -15.95
N GLY A 23 37.27 2.60 -16.82
CA GLY A 23 38.30 2.98 -17.77
C GLY A 23 37.99 2.22 -19.04
N MET A 24 37.63 2.93 -20.11
CA MET A 24 37.18 2.30 -21.35
C MET A 24 37.86 2.92 -22.57
N ILE A 25 38.03 2.12 -23.61
CA ILE A 25 38.57 2.59 -24.88
C ILE A 25 37.49 3.41 -25.58
N GLY A 26 37.79 4.67 -25.86
CA GLY A 26 36.92 5.57 -26.60
C GLY A 26 36.99 5.34 -28.11
N ALA A 27 36.05 5.94 -28.84
CA ALA A 27 36.00 5.88 -30.30
C ALA A 27 37.10 6.73 -30.97
N GLY A 28 37.72 7.65 -30.24
CA GLY A 28 38.73 8.58 -30.73
C GLY A 28 38.13 9.72 -31.54
N SER A 29 37.07 10.35 -31.04
CA SER A 29 36.40 11.45 -31.74
C SER A 29 36.87 12.82 -31.24
N LEU A 30 37.89 13.38 -31.89
CA LEU A 30 38.41 14.71 -31.53
C LEU A 30 37.35 15.81 -31.62
N ALA A 31 36.46 15.73 -32.61
CA ALA A 31 35.37 16.68 -32.80
C ALA A 31 34.35 16.63 -31.64
N HIS A 32 34.12 15.44 -31.08
CA HIS A 32 33.29 15.29 -29.88
C HIS A 32 33.97 15.93 -28.66
N ASN A 33 35.26 15.64 -28.46
CA ASN A 33 36.01 16.12 -27.29
C ASN A 33 36.18 17.65 -27.29
N ARG A 34 36.34 18.24 -28.48
CA ARG A 34 36.42 19.70 -28.66
C ARG A 34 35.06 20.39 -28.67
N ARG A 35 33.97 19.62 -28.69
CA ARG A 35 32.61 20.13 -28.88
C ARG A 35 32.45 20.92 -30.19
N ASP A 36 33.12 20.45 -31.25
CA ASP A 36 32.96 20.97 -32.62
C ASP A 36 31.54 20.71 -33.16
N PHE A 37 30.83 19.74 -32.56
CA PHE A 37 29.40 19.52 -32.72
C PHE A 37 28.77 19.16 -31.36
N VAL A 38 27.48 19.45 -31.21
CA VAL A 38 26.71 19.12 -30.00
C VAL A 38 26.01 17.79 -30.23
N ALA A 39 26.37 16.77 -29.45
CA ALA A 39 25.66 15.49 -29.43
C ALA A 39 24.37 15.59 -28.58
N GLU A 40 23.40 14.70 -28.81
CA GLU A 40 22.09 14.73 -28.14
C GLU A 40 22.18 14.63 -26.60
N ASN A 41 23.23 13.99 -26.08
CA ASN A 41 23.51 13.81 -24.65
C ASN A 41 24.26 14.98 -24.00
N VAL A 42 24.60 16.03 -24.75
CA VAL A 42 25.35 17.20 -24.27
C VAL A 42 24.37 18.33 -23.95
N ASP A 43 24.46 18.91 -22.75
CA ASP A 43 23.80 20.15 -22.38
C ASP A 43 24.66 21.36 -22.82
N PRO A 44 24.27 22.11 -23.87
CA PRO A 44 25.09 23.20 -24.40
C PRO A 44 25.35 24.32 -23.38
N LYS A 45 24.48 24.48 -22.38
CA LYS A 45 24.65 25.52 -21.34
C LYS A 45 25.80 25.19 -20.38
N ARG A 46 26.21 23.92 -20.33
CA ARG A 46 27.23 23.42 -19.41
C ARG A 46 28.59 23.22 -20.06
N THR A 47 28.67 23.24 -21.40
CA THR A 47 29.94 23.07 -22.12
C THR A 47 31.02 24.07 -21.71
N GLN A 48 30.63 25.29 -21.31
CA GLN A 48 31.54 26.30 -20.77
C GLN A 48 32.27 25.89 -19.48
N TYR A 49 31.76 24.88 -18.76
CA TYR A 49 32.36 24.35 -17.54
C TYR A 49 33.32 23.19 -17.79
N ASN A 50 33.43 22.69 -19.04
CA ASN A 50 34.38 21.65 -19.37
C ASN A 50 35.82 22.15 -19.14
N ILE A 51 36.69 21.26 -18.67
CA ILE A 51 38.09 21.60 -18.41
C ILE A 51 38.95 21.02 -19.53
N CYS A 52 39.68 21.90 -20.22
CA CYS A 52 40.69 21.52 -21.21
C CYS A 52 42.06 21.49 -20.56
N TYR A 53 42.69 20.31 -20.47
CA TYR A 53 44.05 20.17 -19.96
C TYR A 53 45.09 20.25 -21.07
N ARG A 54 44.74 19.74 -22.27
CA ARG A 54 45.58 19.83 -23.46
C ARG A 54 44.75 19.81 -24.73
N ASN A 55 45.14 20.60 -25.71
CA ASN A 55 44.55 20.63 -27.04
C ASN A 55 45.61 21.01 -28.07
N GLU A 56 46.35 20.01 -28.53
CA GLU A 56 47.40 20.18 -29.53
C GLU A 56 46.96 19.68 -30.90
N ASN A 57 47.59 20.19 -31.95
CA ASN A 57 47.38 19.67 -33.30
C ASN A 57 48.14 18.35 -33.46
N LEU A 58 47.42 17.28 -33.78
CA LEU A 58 47.99 15.95 -33.91
C LEU A 58 49.10 15.86 -34.97
N GLN A 59 49.01 16.61 -36.07
CA GLN A 59 50.07 16.60 -37.09
C GLN A 59 51.36 17.22 -36.57
N GLU A 60 51.28 18.30 -35.79
CA GLU A 60 52.47 18.92 -35.18
C GLU A 60 53.10 17.99 -34.13
N VAL A 61 52.29 17.30 -33.32
CA VAL A 61 52.78 16.26 -32.40
C VAL A 61 53.51 15.14 -33.14
N TYR A 62 53.01 14.75 -34.31
CA TYR A 62 53.69 13.76 -35.14
C TYR A 62 55.04 14.26 -35.68
N LYS A 63 55.15 15.53 -36.04
CA LYS A 63 56.42 16.12 -36.47
C LYS A 63 57.42 16.13 -35.32
N GLU A 64 57.00 16.63 -34.15
CA GLU A 64 57.82 16.68 -32.94
C GLU A 64 58.35 15.29 -32.54
N LEU A 65 57.52 14.25 -32.61
CA LEU A 65 57.90 12.91 -32.18
C LEU A 65 58.74 12.15 -33.20
N PHE A 66 58.53 12.37 -34.51
CA PHE A 66 58.99 11.42 -35.53
C PHE A 66 59.83 12.01 -36.65
N ASP A 67 59.84 13.32 -36.91
CA ASP A 67 60.52 13.86 -38.09
C ASP A 67 62.02 13.60 -38.07
N GLU A 68 62.69 13.78 -36.93
CA GLU A 68 64.11 13.45 -36.80
C GLU A 68 64.39 11.94 -37.04
N ALA A 69 63.47 11.07 -36.60
CA ALA A 69 63.58 9.63 -36.83
C ALA A 69 63.33 9.27 -38.30
N VAL A 70 62.46 10.01 -38.99
CA VAL A 70 62.22 9.87 -40.44
C VAL A 70 63.47 10.26 -41.21
N GLU A 71 64.10 11.38 -40.85
CA GLU A 71 65.34 11.84 -41.46
C GLU A 71 66.43 10.78 -41.34
N ARG A 72 66.68 10.27 -40.12
CA ARG A 72 67.64 9.18 -39.88
C ARG A 72 67.30 7.92 -40.66
N TYR A 73 66.03 7.52 -40.71
CA TYR A 73 65.60 6.31 -41.43
C TYR A 73 65.78 6.40 -42.96
N ASN A 74 65.61 7.60 -43.53
CA ASN A 74 65.67 7.84 -44.96
C ASN A 74 67.10 7.89 -45.53
N VAL A 75 68.11 8.05 -44.67
CA VAL A 75 69.53 8.01 -45.08
C VAL A 75 69.83 6.68 -45.78
N GLY A 76 70.37 6.76 -47.00
CA GLY A 76 70.73 5.57 -47.79
C GLY A 76 69.55 4.74 -48.32
N LYS A 77 68.30 5.21 -48.19
CA LYS A 77 67.13 4.54 -48.79
C LYS A 77 66.91 4.97 -50.25
N ARG A 78 66.47 4.02 -51.07
CA ARG A 78 65.97 4.32 -52.43
C ARG A 78 64.72 5.21 -52.35
N ASN A 79 64.50 6.04 -53.35
CA ASN A 79 63.39 7.02 -53.36
C ASN A 79 62.00 6.38 -53.19
N ASP A 80 61.77 5.18 -53.73
CA ASP A 80 60.51 4.42 -53.57
C ASP A 80 60.26 3.91 -52.13
N ARG A 81 61.29 3.94 -51.27
CA ARG A 81 61.25 3.42 -49.89
C ARG A 81 61.40 4.52 -48.83
N LYS A 82 61.58 5.78 -49.23
CA LYS A 82 61.65 6.91 -48.32
C LYS A 82 60.26 7.22 -47.77
N ILE A 83 60.21 7.63 -46.51
CA ILE A 83 59.01 8.13 -45.85
C ILE A 83 59.01 9.65 -46.02
N THR A 84 58.05 10.19 -46.76
CA THR A 84 57.92 11.65 -46.96
C THR A 84 57.07 12.31 -45.89
N ASN A 85 56.02 11.64 -45.43
CA ASN A 85 55.15 12.10 -44.36
C ASN A 85 54.74 10.89 -43.50
N TYR A 86 55.21 10.85 -42.25
CA TYR A 86 54.97 9.72 -41.38
C TYR A 86 53.54 9.68 -40.83
N TYR A 87 52.93 10.84 -40.56
CA TYR A 87 51.51 10.95 -40.19
C TYR A 87 50.61 10.30 -41.26
N GLU A 88 50.80 10.68 -42.52
CA GLU A 88 50.04 10.11 -43.65
C GLU A 88 50.29 8.61 -43.83
N LYS A 89 51.53 8.17 -43.61
CA LYS A 89 51.87 6.75 -43.62
C LYS A 89 51.11 5.95 -42.56
N ILE A 90 50.95 6.47 -41.36
CA ILE A 90 50.15 5.81 -40.31
C ILE A 90 48.66 5.91 -40.62
N ARG A 91 48.17 7.08 -41.05
CA ARG A 91 46.76 7.30 -41.42
C ARG A 91 46.27 6.34 -42.49
N LEU A 92 47.08 6.09 -43.52
CA LEU A 92 46.77 5.17 -44.62
C LEU A 92 47.10 3.70 -44.27
N GLY A 93 47.86 3.47 -43.21
CA GLY A 93 48.23 2.16 -42.71
C GLY A 93 47.07 1.45 -42.03
N LYS A 94 47.12 0.11 -42.01
CA LYS A 94 46.13 -0.74 -41.29
C LYS A 94 46.67 -1.34 -40.00
N GLN A 95 47.96 -1.14 -39.71
CA GLN A 95 48.66 -1.81 -38.60
C GLN A 95 48.50 -1.09 -37.26
N GLU A 96 48.61 0.24 -37.28
CA GLU A 96 48.59 1.09 -36.09
C GLU A 96 47.56 2.21 -36.30
N LYS A 97 47.00 2.75 -35.20
CA LYS A 97 46.13 3.93 -35.24
C LYS A 97 46.96 5.20 -35.06
N LEU A 98 46.42 6.34 -35.51
CA LEU A 98 47.06 7.63 -35.30
C LEU A 98 47.15 8.02 -33.81
N PHE A 99 46.12 7.65 -33.05
CA PHE A 99 46.06 7.84 -31.61
C PHE A 99 45.07 6.87 -31.01
N HIS A 100 45.05 6.83 -29.68
CA HIS A 100 44.10 6.07 -28.89
C HIS A 100 43.43 6.98 -27.87
N GLU A 101 42.16 6.71 -27.60
CA GLU A 101 41.36 7.42 -26.59
C GLU A 101 41.01 6.46 -25.46
N VAL A 102 41.15 6.93 -24.22
CA VAL A 102 40.66 6.24 -23.04
C VAL A 102 39.81 7.22 -22.22
N ILE A 103 38.66 6.74 -21.76
CA ILE A 103 37.70 7.50 -20.98
C ILE A 103 37.68 6.96 -19.55
N PHE A 104 37.94 7.82 -18.58
CA PHE A 104 37.90 7.50 -17.15
C PHE A 104 36.72 8.18 -16.47
N GLN A 105 36.00 7.45 -15.61
CA GLN A 105 34.88 7.96 -14.84
C GLN A 105 34.81 7.29 -13.47
N ILE A 106 34.30 8.03 -12.48
CA ILE A 106 33.98 7.54 -11.14
C ILE A 106 32.46 7.61 -10.97
N GLY A 107 31.86 6.53 -10.47
CA GLY A 107 30.42 6.39 -10.29
C GLY A 107 29.63 6.36 -11.59
N ASN A 108 28.34 6.68 -11.48
CA ASN A 108 27.35 6.75 -12.54
C ASN A 108 26.39 7.94 -12.27
N CYS A 109 25.41 8.15 -13.14
CA CYS A 109 24.47 9.26 -13.01
C CYS A 109 23.60 9.21 -11.74
N GLY A 110 23.46 8.06 -11.08
CA GLY A 110 22.70 7.94 -9.82
C GLY A 110 23.51 8.36 -8.59
N ASP A 111 24.84 8.41 -8.67
CA ASP A 111 25.70 8.54 -7.49
C ASP A 111 26.86 9.54 -7.62
N MET A 112 27.10 10.05 -8.84
CA MET A 112 28.16 11.00 -9.23
C MET A 112 27.68 11.96 -10.34
N ALA A 113 26.38 12.28 -10.40
CA ALA A 113 25.83 13.18 -11.42
C ALA A 113 26.48 14.57 -11.38
N VAL A 114 26.62 15.20 -12.54
CA VAL A 114 27.10 16.58 -12.59
C VAL A 114 26.09 17.53 -11.94
N GLY A 115 26.59 18.46 -11.13
CA GLY A 115 25.78 19.44 -10.38
C GLY A 115 25.41 18.98 -8.97
N THR A 116 25.83 17.79 -8.55
CA THR A 116 25.75 17.34 -7.15
C THR A 116 27.09 17.48 -6.43
N GLU A 117 27.09 17.44 -5.10
CA GLU A 117 28.32 17.47 -4.29
C GLU A 117 29.25 16.30 -4.63
N GLU A 118 28.70 15.11 -4.89
CA GLU A 118 29.45 13.94 -5.33
C GLU A 118 30.04 14.15 -6.73
N GLY A 119 29.28 14.75 -7.66
CA GLY A 119 29.80 15.11 -8.97
C GLY A 119 31.02 16.04 -8.88
N GLU A 120 30.97 17.07 -8.03
CA GLU A 120 32.12 17.95 -7.78
C GLU A 120 33.32 17.20 -7.17
N LEU A 121 33.06 16.17 -6.36
CA LEU A 121 34.10 15.30 -5.83
C LEU A 121 34.77 14.47 -6.94
N ALA A 122 33.98 13.93 -7.87
CA ALA A 122 34.51 13.22 -9.04
C ALA A 122 35.40 14.12 -9.91
N VAL A 123 35.03 15.40 -10.09
CA VAL A 123 35.86 16.39 -10.80
C VAL A 123 37.22 16.55 -10.15
N LYS A 124 37.27 16.75 -8.82
CA LYS A 124 38.53 16.92 -8.06
C LYS A 124 39.43 15.69 -8.16
N ILE A 125 38.84 14.49 -8.08
CA ILE A 125 39.60 13.25 -8.18
C ILE A 125 40.17 13.06 -9.58
N LEU A 126 39.38 13.31 -10.63
CA LEU A 126 39.84 13.19 -12.02
C LEU A 126 40.92 14.24 -12.36
N ASP A 127 40.79 15.47 -11.84
CA ASP A 127 41.83 16.51 -11.95
C ASP A 127 43.14 16.07 -11.27
N GLU A 128 43.08 15.56 -10.04
CA GLU A 128 44.28 15.09 -9.33
C GLU A 128 44.92 13.87 -10.01
N PHE A 129 44.10 12.94 -10.52
CA PHE A 129 44.58 11.77 -11.25
C PHE A 129 45.44 12.12 -12.46
N LEU A 130 45.08 13.21 -13.17
CA LEU A 130 45.76 13.63 -14.39
C LEU A 130 47.12 14.30 -14.13
N LYS A 131 47.34 14.93 -12.96
CA LYS A 131 48.56 15.72 -12.66
C LYS A 131 49.87 14.96 -12.86
N ASP A 132 49.87 13.66 -12.58
CA ASP A 132 51.04 12.80 -12.73
C ASP A 132 50.92 11.82 -13.92
N PHE A 133 49.90 11.96 -14.78
CA PHE A 133 49.62 11.01 -15.85
C PHE A 133 50.79 10.85 -16.83
N GLU A 134 51.36 11.95 -17.32
CA GLU A 134 52.49 11.91 -18.26
C GLU A 134 53.78 11.36 -17.63
N LYS A 135 53.96 11.55 -16.31
CA LYS A 135 55.11 10.99 -15.59
C LYS A 135 55.01 9.47 -15.47
N ARG A 136 53.79 8.95 -15.24
CA ARG A 136 53.52 7.50 -15.21
C ARG A 136 53.58 6.87 -16.60
N ASN A 137 53.27 7.66 -17.64
CA ASN A 137 53.10 7.20 -19.01
C ASN A 137 54.05 7.88 -20.02
N PRO A 138 55.39 7.80 -19.83
CA PRO A 138 56.35 8.53 -20.68
C PRO A 138 56.34 8.13 -22.16
N THR A 139 55.85 6.94 -22.50
CA THR A 139 55.73 6.43 -23.87
C THR A 139 54.38 6.74 -24.53
N LEU A 140 53.47 7.40 -23.82
CA LEU A 140 52.15 7.81 -24.30
C LEU A 140 52.10 9.34 -24.35
N ARG A 141 52.32 9.92 -25.53
CA ARG A 141 52.30 11.38 -25.69
C ARG A 141 50.86 11.87 -25.69
N LEU A 142 50.41 12.38 -24.55
CA LEU A 142 49.10 13.02 -24.38
C LEU A 142 49.02 14.28 -25.24
N PHE A 143 48.04 14.42 -26.14
CA PHE A 143 47.91 15.61 -26.99
C PHE A 143 46.51 16.27 -26.93
N ASN A 144 45.50 15.52 -26.52
CA ASN A 144 44.14 16.05 -26.37
C ASN A 144 43.53 15.46 -25.09
N CYS A 145 43.10 16.32 -24.17
CA CYS A 145 42.58 15.89 -22.87
C CYS A 145 41.54 16.85 -22.32
N TYR A 146 40.34 16.31 -22.07
CA TYR A 146 39.18 17.06 -21.65
C TYR A 146 38.45 16.35 -20.52
N LEU A 147 38.03 17.10 -19.51
CA LEU A 147 37.05 16.66 -18.52
C LEU A 147 35.70 17.28 -18.87
N HIS A 148 34.76 16.44 -19.28
CA HIS A 148 33.42 16.85 -19.68
C HIS A 148 32.50 16.94 -18.45
N LEU A 149 31.93 18.12 -18.25
CA LEU A 149 30.96 18.46 -17.21
C LEU A 149 29.62 18.89 -17.83
N ASP A 150 29.36 18.53 -19.07
CA ASP A 150 28.16 18.89 -19.84
C ASP A 150 27.30 17.68 -20.22
N GLU A 151 27.66 16.49 -19.75
CA GLU A 151 26.86 15.26 -19.89
C GLU A 151 26.34 14.78 -18.51
N SER A 152 25.86 13.54 -18.41
CA SER A 152 25.22 13.04 -17.17
C SER A 152 26.18 12.92 -15.97
N THR A 153 27.42 12.50 -16.21
CA THR A 153 28.44 12.22 -15.17
C THR A 153 29.76 12.86 -15.58
N PRO A 154 30.55 13.45 -14.66
CA PRO A 154 31.90 13.91 -14.98
C PRO A 154 32.76 12.76 -15.51
N HIS A 155 33.36 12.92 -16.69
CA HIS A 155 34.23 11.90 -17.27
C HIS A 155 35.38 12.53 -18.06
N LEU A 156 36.54 11.88 -17.99
CA LEU A 156 37.81 12.37 -18.52
C LEU A 156 38.16 11.64 -19.81
N HIS A 157 38.26 12.37 -20.91
CA HIS A 157 38.80 11.89 -22.19
C HIS A 157 40.31 12.13 -22.23
N VAL A 158 41.06 11.08 -22.53
CA VAL A 158 42.53 11.09 -22.62
C VAL A 158 42.95 10.52 -23.98
N ASP A 159 43.35 11.40 -24.90
CA ASP A 159 43.84 11.04 -26.23
C ASP A 159 45.36 11.13 -26.30
N PHE A 160 46.01 10.04 -26.68
CA PHE A 160 47.47 9.95 -26.73
C PHE A 160 48.00 9.23 -27.97
N VAL A 161 49.21 9.61 -28.37
CA VAL A 161 50.00 8.91 -29.40
C VAL A 161 50.98 7.96 -28.71
N PRO A 162 50.82 6.63 -28.85
CA PRO A 162 51.78 5.70 -28.30
C PRO A 162 53.01 5.61 -29.20
N TYR A 163 54.19 5.73 -28.61
CA TYR A 163 55.44 5.63 -29.36
C TYR A 163 56.49 4.81 -28.61
N VAL A 164 57.43 4.26 -29.37
CA VAL A 164 58.63 3.63 -28.84
C VAL A 164 59.83 4.32 -29.46
N SER A 165 60.80 4.69 -28.63
CA SER A 165 62.10 5.24 -29.03
C SER A 165 63.21 4.20 -28.84
N GLY A 166 64.28 4.27 -29.63
CA GLY A 166 65.41 3.33 -29.53
C GLY A 166 65.09 1.91 -30.01
N TRP A 167 64.11 1.76 -30.90
CA TRP A 167 63.73 0.48 -31.50
C TRP A 167 64.86 -0.10 -32.37
N THR A 168 65.27 -1.33 -32.07
CA THR A 168 66.37 -2.02 -32.76
C THR A 168 65.90 -3.00 -33.84
N GLY A 169 64.59 -3.21 -33.99
CA GLY A 169 64.03 -4.10 -35.01
C GLY A 169 63.89 -3.43 -36.38
N LYS A 170 63.19 -4.09 -37.31
CA LYS A 170 62.91 -3.51 -38.64
C LYS A 170 62.06 -2.23 -38.53
N GLY A 171 62.47 -1.17 -39.22
CA GLY A 171 61.73 0.09 -39.32
C GLY A 171 62.55 1.30 -38.86
N MET A 172 61.85 2.38 -38.49
CA MET A 172 62.41 3.54 -37.82
C MET A 172 62.79 3.18 -36.37
N ASP A 173 63.80 3.86 -35.84
CA ASP A 173 64.25 3.78 -34.44
C ASP A 173 63.24 4.39 -33.46
N THR A 174 62.50 5.41 -33.89
CA THR A 174 61.32 5.93 -33.18
C THR A 174 60.08 5.72 -34.03
N LYS A 175 59.04 5.06 -33.50
CA LYS A 175 57.85 4.73 -34.27
C LYS A 175 56.59 4.62 -33.41
N VAL A 176 55.43 4.77 -34.04
CA VAL A 176 54.14 4.46 -33.42
C VAL A 176 54.06 2.95 -33.19
N SER A 177 53.77 2.56 -31.95
CA SER A 177 53.32 1.20 -31.64
C SER A 177 52.72 1.13 -30.25
N LEU A 178 51.40 0.91 -30.16
CA LEU A 178 50.73 0.76 -28.87
C LEU A 178 51.31 -0.38 -28.05
N LYS A 179 51.49 -1.54 -28.69
CA LYS A 179 51.98 -2.75 -28.03
C LYS A 179 53.38 -2.55 -27.44
N GLN A 180 54.30 -1.94 -28.18
CA GLN A 180 55.66 -1.73 -27.67
C GLN A 180 55.73 -0.59 -26.65
N ALA A 181 54.93 0.47 -26.82
CA ALA A 181 54.85 1.57 -25.86
C ALA A 181 54.38 1.06 -24.48
N LEU A 182 53.30 0.28 -24.43
CA LEU A 182 52.78 -0.29 -23.19
C LEU A 182 53.68 -1.37 -22.59
N LYS A 183 54.30 -2.20 -23.43
CA LYS A 183 55.30 -3.18 -22.97
C LYS A 183 56.49 -2.50 -22.29
N SER A 184 56.93 -1.34 -22.78
CA SER A 184 58.01 -0.55 -22.17
C SER A 184 57.63 0.05 -20.82
N LEU A 185 56.32 0.20 -20.55
CA LEU A 185 55.78 0.60 -19.25
C LEU A 185 55.58 -0.59 -18.30
N GLY A 186 55.93 -1.82 -18.71
CA GLY A 186 55.80 -3.01 -17.87
C GLY A 186 54.51 -3.81 -18.08
N PHE A 187 53.74 -3.54 -19.15
CA PHE A 187 52.53 -4.29 -19.50
C PHE A 187 52.79 -5.24 -20.69
N PRO A 188 53.29 -6.47 -20.46
CA PRO A 188 53.68 -7.38 -21.53
C PRO A 188 52.49 -7.99 -22.28
N GLY A 189 51.28 -7.91 -21.73
CA GLY A 189 50.11 -8.64 -22.22
C GLY A 189 50.27 -10.15 -22.05
N GLY A 190 49.25 -10.90 -22.43
CA GLY A 190 49.28 -12.37 -22.37
C GLY A 190 48.21 -13.00 -23.23
N SER A 191 47.00 -13.13 -22.69
CA SER A 191 45.88 -13.80 -23.37
C SER A 191 45.09 -12.84 -24.28
N LYS A 192 44.18 -13.36 -25.12
CA LYS A 192 43.28 -12.54 -25.95
C LYS A 192 42.45 -11.53 -25.15
N ARG A 193 42.14 -11.82 -23.87
CA ARG A 193 41.36 -10.94 -22.99
C ARG A 193 42.24 -10.09 -22.07
N ASP A 194 43.52 -10.46 -21.94
CA ASP A 194 44.51 -9.81 -21.09
C ASP A 194 45.60 -9.18 -21.98
N THR A 195 45.16 -8.20 -22.78
CA THR A 195 46.04 -7.45 -23.67
C THR A 195 46.85 -6.43 -22.89
N GLU A 196 47.94 -5.95 -23.48
CA GLU A 196 48.79 -4.88 -22.94
C GLU A 196 47.94 -3.65 -22.55
N LEU A 197 46.95 -3.31 -23.39
CA LEU A 197 46.04 -2.20 -23.17
C LEU A 197 45.08 -2.44 -22.00
N ASN A 198 44.53 -3.65 -21.87
CA ASN A 198 43.62 -3.97 -20.75
C ASN A 198 44.37 -3.97 -19.41
N GLN A 199 45.60 -4.51 -19.37
CA GLN A 199 46.45 -4.48 -18.19
C GLN A 199 46.74 -3.04 -17.77
N TRP A 200 47.13 -2.19 -18.72
CA TRP A 200 47.40 -0.78 -18.48
C TRP A 200 46.15 0.00 -18.02
N ILE A 201 44.98 -0.20 -18.66
CA ILE A 201 43.73 0.44 -18.22
C ILE A 201 43.37 0.02 -16.79
N ASN A 202 43.51 -1.27 -16.46
CA ASN A 202 43.25 -1.74 -15.10
C ASN A 202 44.22 -1.12 -14.08
N HIS A 203 45.49 -0.98 -14.44
CA HIS A 203 46.45 -0.28 -13.60
C HIS A 203 46.09 1.19 -13.40
N GLU A 204 45.72 1.93 -14.45
CA GLU A 204 45.29 3.32 -14.31
C GLU A 204 44.00 3.44 -13.47
N LYS A 205 43.10 2.45 -13.53
CA LYS A 205 41.93 2.38 -12.63
C LYS A 205 42.33 2.18 -11.17
N GLU A 206 43.36 1.38 -10.89
CA GLU A 206 43.92 1.22 -9.55
C GLU A 206 44.52 2.54 -9.04
N VAL A 207 45.29 3.24 -9.88
CA VAL A 207 45.81 4.57 -9.55
C VAL A 207 44.67 5.56 -9.29
N LEU A 208 43.64 5.56 -10.13
CA LEU A 208 42.45 6.39 -9.92
C LEU A 208 41.73 6.03 -8.61
N ALA A 209 41.67 4.75 -8.25
CA ALA A 209 41.14 4.30 -6.97
C ALA A 209 41.97 4.80 -5.78
N GLU A 210 43.30 4.81 -5.89
CA GLU A 210 44.19 5.34 -4.86
C GLU A 210 43.99 6.85 -4.66
N VAL A 211 43.82 7.60 -5.74
CA VAL A 211 43.47 9.03 -5.66
C VAL A 211 42.09 9.19 -5.01
N ALA A 212 41.07 8.46 -5.49
CA ALA A 212 39.71 8.50 -4.95
C ALA A 212 39.65 8.19 -3.44
N LYS A 213 40.50 7.27 -2.97
CA LYS A 213 40.62 6.90 -1.57
C LYS A 213 41.02 8.07 -0.67
N LYS A 214 41.87 9.00 -1.16
CA LYS A 214 42.23 10.22 -0.41
C LYS A 214 41.02 11.12 -0.16
N TYR A 215 40.01 11.02 -1.01
CA TYR A 215 38.74 11.74 -0.93
C TYR A 215 37.63 10.94 -0.22
N GLY A 216 37.96 9.80 0.40
CA GLY A 216 37.00 8.99 1.16
C GLY A 216 36.13 8.06 0.30
N ILE A 217 36.51 7.82 -0.96
CA ILE A 217 35.81 6.91 -1.86
C ILE A 217 36.55 5.57 -1.93
N GLU A 218 35.82 4.47 -1.73
CA GLU A 218 36.31 3.11 -1.94
C GLU A 218 35.84 2.57 -3.29
N TRP A 219 36.75 1.89 -4.01
CA TRP A 219 36.43 1.32 -5.32
C TRP A 219 35.53 0.08 -5.18
N GLU A 220 34.30 0.20 -5.66
CA GLU A 220 33.35 -0.90 -5.78
C GLU A 220 33.63 -1.74 -7.04
N GLN A 221 34.21 -2.93 -6.84
CA GLN A 221 34.47 -3.88 -7.92
C GLN A 221 33.22 -4.72 -8.20
N LYS A 222 32.38 -4.28 -9.14
CA LYS A 222 31.31 -5.11 -9.69
C LYS A 222 31.94 -6.17 -10.60
N GLY A 223 31.59 -7.45 -10.39
CA GLY A 223 32.19 -8.58 -11.08
C GLY A 223 32.25 -8.37 -12.61
N THR A 224 33.41 -8.59 -13.19
CA THR A 224 33.73 -8.33 -14.61
C THR A 224 32.98 -9.28 -15.54
N HIS A 225 31.71 -9.00 -15.84
CA HIS A 225 30.91 -9.71 -16.84
C HIS A 225 29.85 -8.82 -17.51
N GLU A 226 30.15 -7.53 -17.69
CA GLU A 226 29.34 -6.70 -18.59
C GLU A 226 30.13 -6.47 -19.89
N GLU A 227 29.61 -7.02 -20.99
CA GLU A 227 30.03 -6.61 -22.32
C GLU A 227 29.87 -5.08 -22.43
N HIS A 228 30.95 -4.41 -22.79
CA HIS A 228 30.97 -2.97 -22.99
C HIS A 228 30.03 -2.60 -24.15
N LEU A 229 28.83 -2.14 -23.80
CA LEU A 229 27.83 -1.67 -24.74
C LEU A 229 28.06 -0.18 -25.00
N ASP A 230 28.11 0.21 -26.28
CA ASP A 230 28.06 1.61 -26.71
C ASP A 230 26.87 2.35 -26.08
N VAL A 231 26.96 3.68 -25.90
CA VAL A 231 25.97 4.53 -25.19
C VAL A 231 24.54 4.27 -25.68
N TYR A 232 24.37 4.12 -26.99
CA TYR A 232 23.08 3.80 -27.61
C TYR A 232 22.53 2.42 -27.16
N ASN A 233 23.39 1.41 -27.13
CA ASN A 233 23.00 0.05 -26.75
C ASN A 233 22.78 -0.08 -25.23
N PHE A 234 23.52 0.68 -24.42
CA PHE A 234 23.27 0.80 -22.98
C PHE A 234 21.88 1.41 -22.70
N LYS A 235 21.57 2.55 -23.33
CA LYS A 235 20.24 3.19 -23.22
C LYS A 235 19.12 2.24 -23.63
N LYS A 236 19.30 1.45 -24.71
CA LYS A 236 18.32 0.46 -25.16
C LYS A 236 18.13 -0.69 -24.17
N LYS A 237 19.19 -1.13 -23.49
CA LYS A 237 19.12 -2.19 -22.46
C LYS A 237 18.41 -1.69 -21.20
N GLU A 238 18.75 -0.48 -20.74
CA GLU A 238 18.11 0.13 -19.56
C GLU A 238 16.63 0.45 -19.83
N CYS A 239 16.31 1.03 -21.00
CA CYS A 239 14.93 1.25 -21.42
C CYS A 239 14.09 -0.04 -21.44
N LYS A 240 14.66 -1.17 -21.89
CA LYS A 240 13.97 -2.47 -21.84
C LYS A 240 13.73 -2.97 -20.42
N LYS A 241 14.67 -2.77 -19.49
CA LYS A 241 14.48 -3.14 -18.08
C LYS A 241 13.42 -2.28 -17.42
N GLU A 242 13.44 -0.98 -17.69
CA GLU A 242 12.45 -0.03 -17.19
C GLU A 242 11.05 -0.38 -17.72
N VAL A 243 10.91 -0.66 -19.02
CA VAL A 243 9.64 -1.12 -19.60
C VAL A 243 9.17 -2.43 -18.94
N GLN A 244 10.04 -3.40 -18.71
CA GLN A 244 9.66 -4.63 -18.01
C GLN A 244 9.23 -4.39 -16.55
N ALA A 245 9.94 -3.51 -15.82
CA ALA A 245 9.59 -3.16 -14.46
C ALA A 245 8.22 -2.45 -14.41
N LEU A 246 7.98 -1.50 -15.33
CA LEU A 246 6.71 -0.80 -15.47
C LEU A 246 5.58 -1.75 -15.91
N GLU A 247 5.85 -2.73 -16.76
CA GLU A 247 4.87 -3.76 -17.13
C GLU A 247 4.47 -4.63 -15.93
N GLN A 248 5.44 -5.06 -15.11
CA GLN A 248 5.18 -5.81 -13.87
C GLN A 248 4.42 -4.97 -12.85
N GLU A 249 4.78 -3.70 -12.68
CA GLU A 249 4.08 -2.77 -11.79
C GLU A 249 2.64 -2.52 -12.26
N LYS A 250 2.43 -2.36 -13.57
CA LYS A 250 1.11 -2.23 -14.16
C LYS A 250 0.26 -3.48 -13.93
N GLU A 251 0.84 -4.68 -14.09
CA GLU A 251 0.13 -5.95 -13.87
C GLU A 251 -0.25 -6.11 -12.39
N TYR A 252 0.65 -5.77 -11.47
CA TYR A 252 0.38 -5.73 -10.02
C TYR A 252 -0.75 -4.74 -9.67
N LEU A 253 -0.66 -3.50 -10.14
CA LEU A 253 -1.69 -2.47 -9.91
C LEU A 253 -3.03 -2.84 -10.55
N THR A 254 -3.04 -3.56 -11.67
CA THR A 254 -4.27 -4.05 -12.30
C THR A 254 -4.94 -5.10 -11.39
N ALA A 255 -4.17 -6.06 -10.88
CA ALA A 255 -4.69 -7.08 -9.95
C ALA A 255 -5.19 -6.47 -8.63
N GLU A 256 -4.49 -5.48 -8.09
CA GLU A 256 -4.94 -4.77 -6.88
C GLU A 256 -6.24 -3.99 -7.13
N ASN A 257 -6.36 -3.31 -8.28
CA ASN A 257 -7.59 -2.60 -8.66
C ASN A 257 -8.78 -3.56 -8.84
N GLU A 258 -8.57 -4.73 -9.44
CA GLU A 258 -9.62 -5.77 -9.55
C GLU A 258 -10.05 -6.28 -8.16
N SER A 259 -9.10 -6.49 -7.25
CA SER A 259 -9.40 -6.90 -5.87
C SER A 259 -10.19 -5.83 -5.10
N LEU A 260 -9.81 -4.56 -5.25
CA LEU A 260 -10.54 -3.43 -4.66
C LEU A 260 -11.95 -3.30 -5.25
N ALA A 261 -12.10 -3.46 -6.56
CA ALA A 261 -13.40 -3.45 -7.22
C ALA A 261 -14.32 -4.56 -6.70
N PHE A 262 -13.78 -5.76 -6.46
CA PHE A 262 -14.53 -6.86 -5.84
C PHE A 262 -15.00 -6.51 -4.41
N LYS A 263 -14.12 -6.00 -3.55
CA LYS A 263 -14.47 -5.58 -2.18
C LYS A 263 -15.53 -4.47 -2.17
N ILE A 264 -15.42 -3.50 -3.08
CA ILE A 264 -16.43 -2.44 -3.24
C ILE A 264 -17.79 -3.04 -3.62
N SER A 265 -17.81 -4.06 -4.47
CA SER A 265 -19.07 -4.73 -4.85
C SER A 265 -19.70 -5.48 -3.67
N GLU A 266 -18.91 -6.15 -2.82
CA GLU A 266 -19.40 -6.81 -1.60
C GLU A 266 -19.98 -5.79 -0.62
N VAL A 267 -19.26 -4.71 -0.33
CA VAL A 267 -19.73 -3.66 0.58
C VAL A 267 -21.01 -3.01 0.07
N LYS A 268 -21.14 -2.79 -1.24
CA LYS A 268 -22.38 -2.27 -1.84
C LYS A 268 -23.56 -3.22 -1.62
N ALA A 269 -23.36 -4.53 -1.80
CA ALA A 269 -24.41 -5.52 -1.56
C ALA A 269 -24.84 -5.57 -0.08
N ASP A 270 -23.90 -5.40 0.85
CA ASP A 270 -24.23 -5.36 2.28
C ASP A 270 -24.97 -4.06 2.67
N ILE A 271 -24.63 -2.92 2.06
CA ILE A 271 -25.38 -1.66 2.25
C ILE A 271 -26.83 -1.83 1.78
N GLU A 272 -27.06 -2.44 0.62
CA GLU A 272 -28.41 -2.66 0.08
C GLU A 272 -29.25 -3.53 1.02
N LYS A 273 -28.68 -4.60 1.58
CA LYS A 273 -29.35 -5.42 2.61
C LYS A 273 -29.72 -4.63 3.86
N LEU A 274 -28.79 -3.81 4.37
CA LEU A 274 -29.04 -2.98 5.56
C LEU A 274 -30.13 -1.93 5.31
N GLU A 275 -30.22 -1.40 4.09
CA GLU A 275 -31.29 -0.47 3.69
C GLU A 275 -32.66 -1.18 3.65
N ASP A 276 -32.71 -2.41 3.11
CA ASP A 276 -33.91 -3.24 3.10
C ASP A 276 -34.37 -3.61 4.52
N GLU A 277 -33.45 -4.05 5.39
CA GLU A 277 -33.72 -4.35 6.80
C GLU A 277 -34.28 -3.13 7.52
N LYS A 278 -33.67 -1.95 7.34
CA LYS A 278 -34.16 -0.70 7.92
C LYS A 278 -35.57 -0.35 7.45
N LEU A 279 -35.90 -0.60 6.18
CA LEU A 279 -37.24 -0.38 5.65
C LEU A 279 -38.25 -1.36 6.28
N GLN A 280 -37.84 -2.61 6.46
CA GLN A 280 -38.65 -3.64 7.10
C GLN A 280 -38.93 -3.31 8.57
N PHE A 281 -37.91 -2.98 9.36
CA PHE A 281 -38.06 -2.53 10.75
C PHE A 281 -39.01 -1.34 10.90
N LYS A 282 -38.97 -0.40 9.95
CA LYS A 282 -39.89 0.75 9.95
C LYS A 282 -41.34 0.33 9.72
N LYS A 283 -41.59 -0.59 8.78
CA LYS A 283 -42.94 -1.14 8.53
C LYS A 283 -43.46 -1.90 9.75
N ASP A 284 -42.61 -2.70 10.40
CA ASP A 284 -43.01 -3.49 11.56
C ASP A 284 -43.32 -2.59 12.77
N LYS A 285 -42.49 -1.56 13.00
CA LYS A 285 -42.79 -0.52 14.00
C LYS A 285 -44.14 0.14 13.77
N ASP A 286 -44.43 0.59 12.54
CA ASP A 286 -45.70 1.24 12.20
C ASP A 286 -46.90 0.29 12.36
N ALA A 287 -46.71 -1.00 12.05
CA ALA A 287 -47.74 -2.03 12.22
C ALA A 287 -48.04 -2.32 13.69
N VAL A 288 -47.01 -2.45 14.53
CA VAL A 288 -47.15 -2.63 15.98
C VAL A 288 -47.83 -1.40 16.60
N GLU A 289 -47.46 -0.19 16.20
CA GLU A 289 -48.07 1.04 16.72
C GLU A 289 -49.57 1.14 16.37
N LYS A 290 -49.95 0.75 15.15
CA LYS A 290 -51.37 0.67 14.75
C LYS A 290 -52.14 -0.38 15.55
N ARG A 291 -51.53 -1.54 15.83
CA ARG A 291 -52.16 -2.60 16.64
C ARG A 291 -52.32 -2.15 18.10
N ALA A 292 -51.31 -1.50 18.67
CA ALA A 292 -51.37 -0.93 20.01
C ALA A 292 -52.51 0.09 20.14
N LYS A 293 -52.62 1.06 19.22
CA LYS A 293 -53.73 2.04 19.20
C LYS A 293 -55.10 1.38 19.12
N LYS A 294 -55.27 0.36 18.28
CA LYS A 294 -56.54 -0.40 18.20
C LYS A 294 -56.86 -1.12 19.51
N ALA A 295 -55.88 -1.81 20.09
CA ALA A 295 -56.07 -2.52 21.35
C ALA A 295 -56.45 -1.57 22.50
N GLU A 296 -55.82 -0.40 22.56
CA GLU A 296 -56.10 0.66 23.54
C GLU A 296 -57.54 1.21 23.40
N THR A 297 -57.98 1.49 22.17
CA THR A 297 -59.38 1.94 21.94
C THR A 297 -60.43 0.89 22.31
N GLU A 298 -60.17 -0.40 22.03
CA GLU A 298 -61.08 -1.48 22.39
C GLU A 298 -61.10 -1.73 23.91
N LEU A 299 -59.94 -1.65 24.57
CA LEU A 299 -59.86 -1.72 26.03
C LEU A 299 -60.71 -0.61 26.67
N LYS A 300 -60.61 0.62 26.15
CA LYS A 300 -61.37 1.77 26.65
C LYS A 300 -62.88 1.57 26.52
N LYS A 301 -63.36 1.06 25.38
CA LYS A 301 -64.79 0.72 25.19
C LYS A 301 -65.28 -0.32 26.19
N LEU A 302 -64.47 -1.34 26.48
CA LEU A 302 -64.83 -2.39 27.45
C LEU A 302 -64.84 -1.85 28.89
N GLU A 303 -63.91 -0.95 29.23
CA GLU A 303 -63.89 -0.27 30.52
C GLU A 303 -65.13 0.61 30.71
N ASP A 304 -65.48 1.43 29.72
CA ASP A 304 -66.66 2.30 29.76
C ASP A 304 -67.96 1.47 29.87
N ARG A 305 -68.06 0.34 29.14
CA ARG A 305 -69.19 -0.60 29.23
C ARG A 305 -69.28 -1.26 30.60
N ARG A 306 -68.14 -1.60 31.22
CA ARG A 306 -68.08 -2.16 32.57
C ARG A 306 -68.57 -1.15 33.60
N GLU A 307 -68.09 0.10 33.52
CA GLU A 307 -68.55 1.19 34.40
C GLU A 307 -70.05 1.44 34.27
N PHE A 308 -70.59 1.39 33.05
CA PHE A 308 -72.03 1.51 32.82
C PHE A 308 -72.86 0.36 33.42
N LEU A 309 -72.36 -0.88 33.36
CA LEU A 309 -73.08 -2.06 33.87
C LEU A 309 -72.99 -2.23 35.39
N GLN A 310 -72.00 -1.62 36.04
CA GLN A 310 -71.80 -1.67 37.48
C GLN A 310 -73.05 -1.26 38.29
N PRO A 311 -73.68 -0.08 38.07
CA PRO A 311 -74.88 0.32 38.79
C PRO A 311 -76.10 -0.56 38.50
N VAL A 312 -76.21 -1.14 37.30
CA VAL A 312 -77.28 -2.08 36.95
C VAL A 312 -77.14 -3.36 37.77
N MET A 313 -75.92 -3.90 37.92
CA MET A 313 -75.68 -5.06 38.78
C MET A 313 -75.94 -4.75 40.26
N ASP A 314 -75.58 -3.55 40.71
CA ASP A 314 -75.83 -3.11 42.09
C ASP A 314 -77.35 -2.99 42.34
N ASN A 315 -78.12 -2.46 41.38
CA ASN A 315 -79.57 -2.35 41.47
C ASN A 315 -80.27 -3.71 41.42
N VAL A 316 -79.88 -4.61 40.51
CA VAL A 316 -80.40 -6.00 40.48
C VAL A 316 -80.07 -6.73 41.79
N SER A 317 -78.87 -6.55 42.34
CA SER A 317 -78.49 -7.13 43.63
C SER A 317 -79.32 -6.56 44.79
N LYS A 318 -79.71 -5.29 44.72
CA LYS A 318 -80.59 -4.63 45.70
C LYS A 318 -82.04 -5.10 45.57
N GLU A 319 -82.58 -5.17 44.34
CA GLU A 319 -83.92 -5.67 44.06
C GLU A 319 -84.08 -7.15 44.43
N ILE A 320 -83.06 -8.00 44.20
CA ILE A 320 -83.07 -9.39 44.68
C ILE A 320 -83.14 -9.46 46.22
N LYS A 321 -82.43 -8.56 46.93
CA LYS A 321 -82.50 -8.47 48.39
C LYS A 321 -83.85 -7.96 48.90
N GLU A 322 -84.47 -7.02 48.19
CA GLU A 322 -85.79 -6.45 48.53
C GLU A 322 -86.95 -7.41 48.17
N TYR A 323 -86.87 -8.15 47.06
CA TYR A 323 -87.86 -9.16 46.66
C TYR A 323 -87.80 -10.45 47.51
N GLY A 324 -86.69 -10.69 48.23
CA GLY A 324 -86.67 -11.62 49.37
C GLY A 324 -87.70 -11.26 50.46
N MET A 325 -88.27 -10.05 50.42
CA MET A 325 -89.36 -9.55 51.26
C MET A 325 -90.65 -9.23 50.47
N ILE A 326 -91.03 -9.99 49.44
CA ILE A 326 -92.38 -9.79 48.85
C ILE A 326 -93.46 -10.12 49.89
N LYS A 327 -94.18 -9.06 50.28
CA LYS A 327 -95.46 -9.07 51.00
C LYS A 327 -96.49 -9.96 50.28
N THR A 328 -96.85 -11.03 50.97
CA THR A 328 -97.97 -11.91 50.70
C THR A 328 -99.30 -11.19 50.95
N PHE A 329 -100.07 -10.88 49.92
CA PHE A 329 -101.53 -10.74 50.08
C PHE A 329 -102.22 -11.83 49.27
N LEU A 330 -102.89 -12.73 50.00
CA LEU A 330 -103.75 -13.75 49.41
C LEU A 330 -105.06 -13.07 48.94
N PRO A 331 -105.67 -13.52 47.83
CA PRO A 331 -106.95 -12.97 47.37
C PRO A 331 -108.03 -13.17 48.42
N GLU A 332 -108.90 -12.19 48.69
CA GLU A 332 -109.95 -12.38 49.70
C GLU A 332 -110.95 -13.50 49.30
N ALA A 333 -111.38 -14.27 50.30
CA ALA A 333 -112.34 -15.35 50.13
C ALA A 333 -113.74 -14.78 49.91
N THR A 334 -114.46 -15.31 48.92
CA THR A 334 -115.86 -14.91 48.66
C THR A 334 -116.79 -15.55 49.69
N THR A 335 -117.90 -14.88 50.07
CA THR A 335 -118.85 -15.40 51.07
C THR A 335 -119.39 -16.79 50.68
N LEU A 336 -119.25 -17.76 51.60
CA LEU A 336 -119.58 -19.19 51.45
C LEU A 336 -118.67 -20.02 50.51
N GLU A 337 -117.44 -19.56 50.23
CA GLU A 337 -116.46 -20.35 49.49
C GLU A 337 -115.85 -21.46 50.36
N ARG A 338 -115.98 -22.74 49.95
CA ARG A 338 -115.37 -23.87 50.68
C ARG A 338 -113.84 -23.78 50.63
N ALA A 339 -113.17 -24.02 51.77
CA ALA A 339 -111.72 -23.90 51.91
C ALA A 339 -110.91 -24.70 50.87
N VAL A 340 -111.40 -25.89 50.50
CA VAL A 340 -110.79 -26.73 49.45
C VAL A 340 -110.88 -26.03 48.09
N THR A 341 -112.02 -25.41 47.78
CA THR A 341 -112.26 -24.69 46.52
C THR A 341 -111.42 -23.42 46.45
N TYR A 342 -111.30 -22.66 47.54
CA TYR A 342 -110.44 -21.48 47.63
C TYR A 342 -108.95 -21.86 47.45
N ARG A 343 -108.50 -22.93 48.11
CA ARG A 343 -107.13 -23.46 47.96
C ARG A 343 -106.85 -23.89 46.52
N ASP A 344 -107.76 -24.64 45.90
CA ASP A 344 -107.53 -25.23 44.59
C ASP A 344 -107.71 -24.24 43.43
N LYS A 345 -108.63 -23.29 43.55
CA LYS A 345 -108.93 -22.33 42.47
C LYS A 345 -108.20 -20.99 42.60
N LYS A 346 -107.77 -20.59 43.80
CA LYS A 346 -107.11 -19.28 44.01
C LYS A 346 -105.66 -19.44 44.46
N ILE A 347 -105.38 -20.26 45.47
CA ILE A 347 -104.03 -20.40 46.04
C ILE A 347 -103.09 -21.22 45.15
N LYS A 348 -103.51 -22.42 44.70
CA LYS A 348 -102.67 -23.28 43.85
C LYS A 348 -102.28 -22.61 42.53
N PRO A 349 -103.20 -21.95 41.79
CA PRO A 349 -102.84 -21.28 40.55
C PRO A 349 -101.86 -20.13 40.76
N LEU A 350 -102.04 -19.32 41.82
CA LEU A 350 -101.11 -18.25 42.17
C LEU A 350 -99.72 -18.79 42.54
N PHE A 351 -99.66 -19.88 43.31
CA PHE A 351 -98.38 -20.50 43.66
C PHE A 351 -97.67 -21.09 42.43
N ILE A 352 -98.43 -21.67 41.50
CA ILE A 352 -97.89 -22.16 40.21
C ILE A 352 -97.38 -21.00 39.36
N GLU A 353 -98.14 -19.91 39.25
CA GLU A 353 -97.74 -18.72 38.51
C GLU A 353 -96.48 -18.08 39.10
N MET A 354 -96.41 -18.00 40.43
CA MET A 354 -95.26 -17.46 41.16
C MET A 354 -94.03 -18.37 41.02
N LYS A 355 -94.20 -19.69 41.14
CA LYS A 355 -93.15 -20.68 40.89
C LYS A 355 -92.61 -20.56 39.46
N ASN A 356 -93.49 -20.40 38.47
CA ASN A 356 -93.09 -20.29 37.08
C ASN A 356 -92.35 -18.97 36.80
N LYS A 357 -92.82 -17.85 37.36
CA LYS A 357 -92.13 -16.54 37.26
C LYS A 357 -90.75 -16.57 37.95
N ILE A 358 -90.65 -17.14 39.16
CA ILE A 358 -89.37 -17.32 39.86
C ILE A 358 -88.44 -18.24 39.07
N GLY A 359 -88.95 -19.34 38.51
CA GLY A 359 -88.17 -20.24 37.64
C GLY A 359 -87.63 -19.53 36.40
N ALA A 360 -88.45 -18.72 35.74
CA ALA A 360 -88.04 -17.93 34.57
C ALA A 360 -86.98 -16.87 34.92
N MET A 361 -87.15 -16.15 36.04
CA MET A 361 -86.16 -15.17 36.50
C MET A 361 -84.85 -15.84 36.92
N ALA A 362 -84.89 -16.98 37.62
CA ALA A 362 -83.70 -17.73 37.99
C ALA A 362 -82.94 -18.22 36.75
N ALA A 363 -83.65 -18.62 35.68
CA ALA A 363 -83.03 -18.95 34.40
C ALA A 363 -82.36 -17.72 33.74
N GLN A 364 -83.01 -16.55 33.76
CA GLN A 364 -82.44 -15.30 33.25
C GLN A 364 -81.19 -14.86 34.04
N VAL A 365 -81.23 -14.92 35.37
CA VAL A 365 -80.08 -14.60 36.24
C VAL A 365 -78.91 -15.56 35.96
N LYS A 366 -79.19 -16.85 35.77
CA LYS A 366 -78.16 -17.83 35.43
C LYS A 366 -77.52 -17.54 34.07
N GLU A 367 -78.31 -17.11 33.09
CA GLU A 367 -77.80 -16.76 31.76
C GLU A 367 -76.99 -15.46 31.79
N LEU A 368 -77.48 -14.41 32.45
CA LEU A 368 -76.73 -13.16 32.66
C LEU A 368 -75.41 -13.39 33.41
N THR A 369 -75.39 -14.32 34.37
CA THR A 369 -74.17 -14.68 35.10
C THR A 369 -73.14 -15.34 34.19
N ARG A 370 -73.57 -16.25 33.30
CA ARG A 370 -72.70 -16.88 32.28
C ARG A 370 -72.15 -15.85 31.30
N GLU A 371 -72.99 -14.93 30.84
CA GLU A 371 -72.54 -13.84 29.96
C GLU A 371 -71.51 -12.96 30.66
N ARG A 372 -71.75 -12.57 31.92
CA ARG A 372 -70.80 -11.79 32.72
C ARG A 372 -69.45 -12.51 32.85
N ASP A 373 -69.46 -13.81 33.13
CA ASP A 373 -68.22 -14.59 33.25
C ASP A 373 -67.48 -14.73 31.91
N SER A 374 -68.22 -14.91 30.82
CA SER A 374 -67.66 -14.90 29.46
C SER A 374 -67.00 -13.56 29.13
N TRP A 375 -67.67 -12.45 29.43
CA TRP A 375 -67.14 -11.10 29.23
C TRP A 375 -65.93 -10.81 30.11
N LYS A 376 -65.94 -11.26 31.38
CA LYS A 376 -64.80 -11.14 32.28
C LYS A 376 -63.57 -11.86 31.74
N SER A 377 -63.75 -13.08 31.21
CA SER A 377 -62.68 -13.85 30.58
C SER A 377 -62.13 -13.15 29.32
N LYS A 378 -63.02 -12.65 28.44
CA LYS A 378 -62.63 -11.88 27.25
C LYS A 378 -61.85 -10.61 27.60
N PHE A 379 -62.29 -9.87 28.62
CA PHE A 379 -61.60 -8.67 29.10
C PHE A 379 -60.20 -9.00 29.64
N GLN A 380 -60.08 -10.04 30.47
CA GLN A 380 -58.78 -10.50 31.00
C GLN A 380 -57.83 -10.89 29.87
N LYS A 381 -58.31 -11.63 28.87
CA LYS A 381 -57.50 -12.02 27.71
C LYS A 381 -57.04 -10.79 26.92
N LYS A 382 -57.94 -9.84 26.64
CA LYS A 382 -57.60 -8.62 25.90
C LYS A 382 -56.62 -7.73 26.66
N ARG A 383 -56.75 -7.64 27.98
CA ARG A 383 -55.80 -6.94 28.86
C ARG A 383 -54.41 -7.58 28.79
N GLN A 384 -54.33 -8.92 28.79
CA GLN A 384 -53.05 -9.61 28.66
C GLN A 384 -52.39 -9.35 27.29
N GLU A 385 -53.18 -9.36 26.20
CA GLU A 385 -52.69 -9.02 24.86
C GLU A 385 -52.16 -7.58 24.80
N HIS A 386 -52.83 -6.62 25.45
CA HIS A 386 -52.35 -5.25 25.57
C HIS A 386 -51.03 -5.18 26.34
N GLU A 387 -50.89 -5.87 27.48
CA GLU A 387 -49.65 -5.84 28.24
C GLU A 387 -48.48 -6.47 27.46
N ASN A 388 -48.74 -7.55 26.72
CA ASN A 388 -47.72 -8.18 25.87
C ASN A 388 -47.27 -7.23 24.75
N THR A 389 -48.22 -6.64 24.00
CA THR A 389 -47.88 -5.69 22.92
C THR A 389 -47.19 -4.43 23.43
N LYS A 390 -47.50 -3.98 24.66
CA LYS A 390 -46.80 -2.87 25.31
C LYS A 390 -45.34 -3.21 25.64
N LYS A 391 -45.07 -4.46 26.07
CA LYS A 391 -43.70 -4.94 26.30
C LYS A 391 -42.90 -5.02 25.00
N GLU A 392 -43.49 -5.61 23.96
CA GLU A 392 -42.88 -5.69 22.62
C GLU A 392 -42.53 -4.29 22.09
N LEU A 393 -43.44 -3.31 22.24
CA LEU A 393 -43.19 -1.93 21.83
C LEU A 393 -42.03 -1.29 22.60
N ALA A 394 -41.91 -1.58 23.91
CA ALA A 394 -40.82 -1.06 24.74
C ALA A 394 -39.46 -1.66 24.36
N GLU A 395 -39.42 -2.95 24.00
CA GLU A 395 -38.21 -3.61 23.49
C GLU A 395 -37.77 -2.99 22.16
N VAL A 396 -38.69 -2.85 21.20
CA VAL A 396 -38.41 -2.19 19.91
C VAL A 396 -37.94 -0.74 20.09
N GLN A 397 -38.51 0.00 21.04
CA GLN A 397 -38.04 1.36 21.36
C GLN A 397 -36.61 1.38 21.92
N LYS A 398 -36.27 0.43 22.78
CA LYS A 398 -34.93 0.31 23.36
C LYS A 398 -33.89 -0.01 22.28
N ASP A 399 -34.21 -0.93 21.38
CA ASP A 399 -33.31 -1.29 20.27
C ASP A 399 -33.15 -0.13 19.29
N TYR A 400 -34.23 0.60 19.02
CA TYR A 400 -34.16 1.83 18.21
C TYR A 400 -33.26 2.90 18.84
N GLN A 401 -33.35 3.12 20.15
CA GLN A 401 -32.48 4.08 20.85
C GLN A 401 -31.01 3.66 20.79
N LYS A 402 -30.74 2.37 20.97
CA LYS A 402 -29.39 1.82 20.89
C LYS A 402 -28.78 2.01 19.49
N LEU A 403 -29.53 1.64 18.44
CA LEU A 403 -29.11 1.83 17.05
C LEU A 403 -28.92 3.32 16.70
N SER A 404 -29.76 4.20 17.25
CA SER A 404 -29.61 5.64 17.06
C SER A 404 -28.32 6.16 17.71
N GLY A 405 -27.99 5.72 18.92
CA GLY A 405 -26.74 6.08 19.59
C GLY A 405 -25.50 5.56 18.85
N GLU A 406 -25.54 4.31 18.37
CA GLU A 406 -24.46 3.74 17.54
C GLU A 406 -24.27 4.55 16.25
N LYS A 407 -25.36 4.98 15.60
CA LYS A 407 -25.32 5.85 14.42
C LYS A 407 -24.64 7.19 14.72
N GLU A 408 -24.96 7.85 15.84
CA GLU A 408 -24.33 9.12 16.20
C GLU A 408 -22.82 8.98 16.45
N ILE A 409 -22.40 7.90 17.11
CA ILE A 409 -20.98 7.61 17.34
C ILE A 409 -20.24 7.43 16.02
N LEU A 410 -20.81 6.63 15.09
CA LEU A 410 -20.24 6.40 13.77
C LEU A 410 -20.17 7.68 12.94
N GLN A 411 -21.18 8.53 13.03
CA GLN A 411 -21.21 9.81 12.34
C GLN A 411 -20.14 10.76 12.88
N GLY A 412 -19.93 10.80 14.21
CA GLY A 412 -18.83 11.55 14.82
C GLY A 412 -17.44 11.03 14.44
N LEU A 413 -17.28 9.71 14.28
CA LEU A 413 -16.05 9.10 13.74
C LEU A 413 -15.80 9.52 12.29
N ALA A 414 -16.81 9.43 11.44
CA ALA A 414 -16.73 9.83 10.03
C ALA A 414 -16.36 11.32 9.90
N ASP A 415 -16.93 12.19 10.72
CA ASP A 415 -16.62 13.62 10.69
C ASP A 415 -15.16 13.90 11.09
N ARG A 416 -14.63 13.18 12.09
CA ARG A 416 -13.20 13.29 12.48
C ARG A 416 -12.30 12.80 11.35
N TYR A 417 -12.64 11.68 10.72
CA TYR A 417 -11.91 11.16 9.56
C TYR A 417 -11.91 12.16 8.40
N ASN A 418 -13.06 12.75 8.07
CA ASN A 418 -13.19 13.78 7.04
C ASN A 418 -12.44 15.08 7.37
N ARG A 419 -12.21 15.40 8.65
CA ARG A 419 -11.34 16.52 9.05
C ARG A 419 -9.87 16.16 8.84
N LEU A 420 -9.44 14.95 9.20
CA LEU A 420 -8.08 14.48 8.96
C LEU A 420 -7.75 14.47 7.48
N LEU A 421 -8.67 13.99 6.63
CA LEU A 421 -8.52 14.05 5.17
C LEU A 421 -8.30 15.47 4.65
N ARG A 422 -8.98 16.48 5.22
CA ARG A 422 -8.81 17.88 4.84
C ARG A 422 -7.48 18.48 5.30
N ILE A 423 -6.99 18.10 6.48
CA ILE A 423 -5.76 18.67 7.06
C ILE A 423 -4.51 18.03 6.45
N LEU A 424 -4.50 16.70 6.35
CA LEU A 424 -3.32 15.91 6.01
C LEU A 424 -3.28 15.48 4.55
N GLY A 425 -4.40 15.59 3.83
CA GLY A 425 -4.54 15.06 2.47
C GLY A 425 -4.79 13.55 2.45
N LYS A 426 -5.45 13.08 1.39
CA LYS A 426 -5.87 11.68 1.25
C LYS A 426 -4.71 10.69 1.39
N ASP A 427 -3.63 10.93 0.64
CA ASP A 427 -2.49 10.00 0.54
C ASP A 427 -1.70 9.86 1.85
N MET A 428 -1.70 10.89 2.70
CA MET A 428 -1.07 10.81 4.02
C MET A 428 -1.95 10.04 5.00
N VAL A 429 -3.26 10.27 4.98
CA VAL A 429 -4.20 9.56 5.86
C VAL A 429 -4.28 8.08 5.51
N GLU A 430 -4.34 7.71 4.23
CA GLU A 430 -4.31 6.31 3.80
C GLU A 430 -3.03 5.60 4.23
N ARG A 431 -1.86 6.23 4.06
CA ARG A 431 -0.59 5.66 4.53
C ARG A 431 -0.56 5.46 6.05
N LEU A 432 -0.99 6.46 6.83
CA LEU A 432 -1.02 6.33 8.29
C LEU A 432 -1.96 5.23 8.78
N VAL A 433 -3.11 5.07 8.13
CA VAL A 433 -4.05 3.99 8.44
C VAL A 433 -3.45 2.62 8.08
N GLN A 434 -2.83 2.49 6.92
CA GLN A 434 -2.17 1.25 6.51
C GLN A 434 -0.98 0.89 7.41
N ASP A 435 -0.20 1.88 7.83
CA ASP A 435 0.92 1.68 8.74
C ASP A 435 0.44 1.21 10.13
N ASP A 436 -0.64 1.78 10.65
CA ASP A 436 -1.25 1.35 11.92
C ASP A 436 -1.81 -0.08 11.81
N ILE A 437 -2.50 -0.42 10.70
CA ILE A 437 -2.98 -1.78 10.43
C ILE A 437 -1.81 -2.77 10.43
N ARG A 438 -0.73 -2.46 9.70
CA ARG A 438 0.46 -3.30 9.63
C ARG A 438 1.09 -3.48 11.02
N MET A 439 1.18 -2.40 11.80
CA MET A 439 1.72 -2.45 13.16
C MET A 439 0.85 -3.30 14.10
N GLN A 440 -0.48 -3.22 13.97
CA GLN A 440 -1.42 -4.05 14.72
C GLN A 440 -1.26 -5.54 14.36
N GLU A 441 -1.22 -5.86 13.07
CA GLU A 441 -0.99 -7.22 12.58
C GLU A 441 0.34 -7.81 13.08
N GLU A 442 1.41 -7.02 13.09
CA GLU A 442 2.70 -7.43 13.65
C GLU A 442 2.63 -7.69 15.17
N LEU A 443 1.89 -6.85 15.91
CA LEU A 443 1.66 -7.01 17.34
C LEU A 443 0.83 -8.27 17.64
N GLU A 444 -0.21 -8.53 16.85
CA GLU A 444 -1.01 -9.74 16.94
C GLU A 444 -0.20 -10.99 16.57
N ALA A 445 0.62 -10.93 15.52
CA ALA A 445 1.53 -12.00 15.14
C ALA A 445 2.59 -12.28 16.21
N LYS A 446 3.10 -11.24 16.91
CA LYS A 446 3.99 -11.41 18.07
C LYS A 446 3.28 -12.08 19.23
N LYS A 447 2.08 -11.62 19.63
CA LYS A 447 1.26 -12.28 20.66
C LYS A 447 0.94 -13.73 20.29
N HIS A 448 0.67 -13.99 19.02
CA HIS A 448 0.44 -15.33 18.50
C HIS A 448 1.69 -16.20 18.63
N LYS A 449 2.87 -15.70 18.24
CA LYS A 449 4.16 -16.40 18.41
C LYS A 449 4.53 -16.66 19.88
N GLU A 450 4.20 -15.75 20.79
CA GLU A 450 4.46 -15.91 22.23
C GLU A 450 3.54 -16.96 22.88
N GLN A 451 2.31 -17.10 22.37
CA GLN A 451 1.33 -18.09 22.84
C GLN A 451 1.49 -19.47 22.18
N MET A 452 2.33 -19.58 21.15
CA MET A 452 2.59 -20.85 20.46
C MET A 452 3.43 -21.82 21.33
N PRO A 453 3.02 -23.09 21.47
CA PRO A 453 3.81 -24.10 22.20
C PRO A 453 5.21 -24.30 21.62
N LYS A 454 6.23 -24.36 22.48
CA LYS A 454 7.63 -24.53 22.06
C LYS A 454 7.94 -25.91 21.48
N LYS A 455 7.25 -26.96 21.95
CA LYS A 455 7.40 -28.33 21.45
C LYS A 455 6.57 -28.54 20.18
N ILE A 456 7.18 -29.15 19.16
CA ILE A 456 6.55 -29.38 17.85
C ILE A 456 5.33 -30.32 17.95
N SER A 457 5.35 -31.29 18.87
CA SER A 457 4.22 -32.21 19.13
C SER A 457 2.92 -31.49 19.52
N ASP A 458 3.04 -30.34 20.18
CA ASP A 458 1.92 -29.65 20.81
C ASP A 458 1.39 -28.52 19.93
N ARG A 459 2.08 -28.19 18.83
CA ARG A 459 1.70 -27.12 17.89
C ARG A 459 0.51 -27.51 17.00
N ILE A 460 0.40 -28.77 16.60
CA ILE A 460 -0.68 -29.26 15.74
C ILE A 460 -2.03 -29.28 16.48
N PRO A 461 -2.13 -29.79 17.72
CA PRO A 461 -3.35 -29.68 18.54
C PRO A 461 -3.73 -28.23 18.83
N TRP A 462 -2.77 -27.39 19.21
CA TRP A 462 -2.99 -25.97 19.54
C TRP A 462 -3.52 -25.16 18.33
N ALA A 463 -3.00 -25.42 17.13
CA ALA A 463 -3.49 -24.77 15.91
C ALA A 463 -4.92 -25.19 15.55
N LYS A 464 -5.30 -26.46 15.80
CA LYS A 464 -6.68 -26.94 15.60
C LYS A 464 -7.64 -26.28 16.59
N GLU A 465 -7.28 -26.22 17.86
CA GLU A 465 -8.09 -25.61 18.92
C GLU A 465 -8.33 -24.11 18.67
N ARG A 466 -7.28 -23.37 18.28
CA ARG A 466 -7.37 -21.95 17.84
C ARG A 466 -8.28 -21.75 16.62
N SER A 467 -8.17 -22.62 15.62
CA SER A 467 -9.02 -22.55 14.43
C SER A 467 -10.47 -22.86 14.76
N GLU A 468 -10.73 -23.79 15.68
CA GLU A 468 -12.06 -24.13 16.16
C GLU A 468 -12.66 -23.00 17.01
N GLU A 469 -11.88 -22.36 17.89
CA GLU A 469 -12.29 -21.17 18.64
C GLU A 469 -12.64 -20.01 17.70
N HIS A 470 -11.81 -19.74 16.70
CA HIS A 470 -12.07 -18.68 15.71
C HIS A 470 -13.34 -18.96 14.90
N ASN A 471 -13.51 -20.20 14.42
CA ASN A 471 -14.71 -20.63 13.72
C ASN A 471 -15.96 -20.62 14.60
N ALA A 472 -15.83 -20.96 15.89
CA ALA A 472 -16.91 -20.87 16.86
C ALA A 472 -17.30 -19.41 17.12
N GLN A 473 -16.33 -18.50 17.21
CA GLN A 473 -16.57 -17.07 17.37
C GLN A 473 -17.28 -16.47 16.15
N ILE A 474 -16.86 -16.85 14.93
CA ILE A 474 -17.55 -16.46 13.68
C ILE A 474 -18.99 -16.99 13.66
N LYS A 475 -19.21 -18.26 14.02
CA LYS A 475 -20.55 -18.84 14.11
C LYS A 475 -21.41 -18.14 15.18
N LYS A 476 -20.82 -17.78 16.32
CA LYS A 476 -21.49 -17.08 17.43
C LYS A 476 -21.86 -15.65 17.02
N ASN A 477 -21.00 -14.94 16.30
CA ASN A 477 -21.30 -13.64 15.73
C ASN A 477 -22.41 -13.75 14.68
N LYS A 478 -22.33 -14.69 13.72
CA LYS A 478 -23.41 -14.95 12.75
C LYS A 478 -24.75 -15.29 13.43
N ALA A 479 -24.75 -16.06 14.51
CA ALA A 479 -25.96 -16.37 15.28
C ALA A 479 -26.48 -15.16 16.07
N LYS A 480 -25.59 -14.29 16.58
CA LYS A 480 -25.95 -13.04 17.25
C LYS A 480 -26.59 -12.02 16.31
N TYR A 481 -26.19 -12.02 15.03
CA TYR A 481 -26.81 -11.20 13.99
C TYR A 481 -28.12 -11.81 13.46
N ARG A 482 -28.21 -13.13 13.29
CA ARG A 482 -29.50 -13.81 12.99
C ARG A 482 -30.54 -13.72 14.11
N GLY A 483 -30.10 -13.61 15.37
CA GLY A 483 -31.00 -13.35 16.50
C GLY A 483 -31.61 -11.95 16.53
N MET A 484 -31.19 -11.06 15.62
CA MET A 484 -31.82 -9.76 15.34
C MET A 484 -32.71 -9.80 14.08
N GLU A 485 -32.82 -10.95 13.40
CA GLU A 485 -33.72 -11.20 12.25
C GLU A 485 -35.02 -11.94 12.65
N LEU A 486 -35.34 -12.01 13.94
CA LEU A 486 -36.65 -12.39 14.49
C LEU A 486 -37.21 -11.23 15.28
#